data_AF-A0A0F8WAT8-F1
#
_entry.id   AF-A0A0F8WAT8-F1
#
_cell.length_a   1.000
_cell.length_b   1.000
_cell.length_c   1.000
_cell.angle_alpha   90.00
_cell.angle_beta   90.00
_cell.angle_gamma   90.00
#
_symmetry.space_group_name_H-M   'P 1'
#
loop_
_entity.id
_entity.type
_entity.pdbx_description
1 polymer ?
#
loop_
_entity_poly.entity_id
_entity_poly.type
_entity_poly.pdbx_seq_one_letter_code
_entity_poly.pdbx_strand_id
1 'polypeptide(L)' 'MYRILCQVSGGVTDYRSAYLKERGVEVTFNTKAQAQIKADQLTESVNSNPNLIGLHFSYTLEKVD' A
#
# COMPACT_ATOMS: atom_id res chain seq x y z
N MET A 1 -11.96 -8.97 -8.85
CA MET A 1 -11.68 -8.22 -7.59
C MET A 1 -10.38 -7.45 -7.76
N TYR A 2 -9.93 -6.68 -6.77
CA TYR A 2 -8.69 -5.90 -6.82
C TYR A 2 -7.84 -6.11 -5.57
N ARG A 3 -6.51 -6.18 -5.71
CA ARG A 3 -5.53 -6.17 -4.62
C ARG A 3 -4.68 -4.91 -4.69
N ILE A 4 -4.06 -4.56 -3.58
CA ILE A 4 -3.14 -3.43 -3.47
C ILE A 4 -1.76 -4.00 -3.20
N LEU A 5 -0.81 -3.76 -4.11
CA LEU A 5 0.62 -3.99 -3.87
C LEU A 5 1.19 -2.71 -3.25
N CYS A 6 1.58 -2.78 -1.98
CA CYS A 6 2.21 -1.69 -1.26
C CYS A 6 3.72 -1.70 -1.52
N GLN A 7 4.28 -0.53 -1.80
CA GLN A 7 5.70 -0.35 -2.03
C GLN A 7 6.21 0.74 -1.09
N VAL A 8 7.26 0.41 -0.34
CA VAL A 8 7.92 1.38 0.55
C VAL A 8 9.35 1.58 0.07
N SER A 9 9.73 2.82 -0.15
CA SER A 9 11.09 3.23 -0.52
C SER A 9 11.63 4.25 0.46
N GLY A 10 12.72 3.92 1.16
CA GLY A 10 13.42 4.88 2.01
C GLY A 10 14.63 4.28 2.75
N GLY A 11 15.72 5.04 2.81
CA GLY A 11 17.02 4.59 3.36
C GLY A 11 17.82 3.67 2.42
N VAL A 12 19.08 3.37 2.79
CA VAL A 12 20.14 2.69 2.00
C VAL A 12 19.79 1.25 1.56
N THR A 13 18.59 0.74 1.85
CA THR A 13 18.24 -0.67 1.66
C THR A 13 16.93 -0.81 0.90
N ASP A 14 16.97 -1.66 -0.12
CA ASP A 14 15.99 -2.00 -1.15
C ASP A 14 14.49 -1.78 -0.88
N TYR A 15 13.79 -1.49 -1.99
CA TYR A 15 12.34 -1.48 -2.12
C TYR A 15 11.71 -2.74 -1.51
N ARG A 16 10.95 -2.58 -0.42
CA ARG A 16 10.10 -3.65 0.10
C ARG A 16 8.72 -3.53 -0.51
N SER A 17 8.37 -4.50 -1.37
CA SER A 17 7.05 -4.62 -1.99
C SER A 17 6.29 -5.78 -1.37
N ALA A 18 5.04 -5.56 -0.96
CA ALA A 18 4.18 -6.60 -0.40
C ALA A 18 2.69 -6.28 -0.62
N TYR A 19 1.87 -7.31 -0.80
CA TYR A 19 0.42 -7.13 -0.84
C TYR A 19 -0.14 -6.62 0.49
N LEU A 20 -1.17 -5.79 0.42
CA LEU A 20 -1.92 -5.36 1.60
C LEU A 20 -2.50 -6.59 2.31
N LYS A 21 -2.12 -6.74 3.58
CA LYS A 21 -2.60 -7.80 4.46
C LYS A 21 -3.28 -7.21 5.69
N GLU A 22 -4.46 -7.71 6.03
CA GLU A 22 -5.12 -7.44 7.31
C GLU A 22 -5.13 -8.74 8.12
N ARG A 23 -4.57 -8.71 9.34
CA ARG A 23 -4.44 -9.88 10.23
C ARG A 23 -3.78 -11.10 9.55
N GLY A 24 -2.81 -10.85 8.65
CA GLY A 24 -2.07 -11.90 7.94
C GLY A 24 -2.73 -12.41 6.65
N VAL A 25 -3.94 -11.94 6.32
CA VAL A 25 -4.67 -12.35 5.11
C VAL A 25 -4.63 -11.24 4.06
N GLU A 26 -4.33 -11.60 2.82
CA GLU A 26 -4.37 -10.65 1.69
C GLU A 26 -5.79 -10.13 1.46
N VAL A 27 -5.92 -8.81 1.36
CA VAL A 27 -7.22 -8.16 1.23
C VAL A 27 -7.55 -7.93 -0.24
N THR A 28 -8.76 -8.33 -0.63
CA THR A 28 -9.33 -8.07 -1.96
C THR A 28 -10.51 -7.13 -1.87
N PHE A 29 -10.62 -6.19 -2.82
CA PHE A 29 -11.72 -5.24 -2.95
C PHE A 29 -12.60 -5.59 -4.15
N ASN A 30 -13.90 -5.36 -4.04
CA ASN A 30 -14.83 -5.68 -5.12
C ASN A 30 -14.70 -4.71 -6.30
N THR A 31 -14.38 -3.45 -6.02
CA THR A 31 -14.24 -2.41 -7.05
C THR A 31 -12.86 -1.76 -7.01
N LYS A 32 -12.42 -1.23 -8.16
CA LYS A 32 -11.17 -0.47 -8.27
C LYS A 32 -11.20 0.75 -7.34
N ALA A 33 -12.34 1.42 -7.26
CA ALA A 33 -12.52 2.61 -6.42
C ALA A 33 -12.33 2.32 -4.93
N GLN A 34 -12.82 1.17 -4.42
CA GLN A 34 -12.61 0.78 -3.03
C GLN A 34 -11.13 0.53 -2.72
N ALA A 35 -10.42 -0.18 -3.62
CA ALA A 35 -8.99 -0.42 -3.47
C ALA A 35 -8.19 0.90 -3.50
N GLN A 36 -8.56 1.80 -4.41
CA GLN A 36 -7.95 3.11 -4.56
C GLN A 36 -8.07 3.96 -3.29
N ILE A 37 -9.30 4.11 -2.76
CA ILE A 37 -9.54 4.89 -1.52
C ILE A 37 -8.71 4.35 -0.36
N LYS A 38 -8.66 3.03 -0.18
CA LYS A 38 -7.87 2.41 0.89
C LYS A 38 -6.37 2.64 0.69
N ALA A 39 -5.88 2.59 -0.55
CA ALA A 39 -4.48 2.80 -0.87
C ALA A 39 -4.05 4.25 -0.63
N ASP A 40 -4.90 5.22 -0.97
CA ASP A 40 -4.68 6.64 -0.71
C ASP A 40 -4.61 6.91 0.80
N GLN A 41 -5.54 6.36 1.58
CA GLN A 41 -5.52 6.45 3.04
C GLN A 41 -4.24 5.90 3.67
N LEU A 42 -3.74 4.76 3.17
CA LEU A 42 -2.47 4.18 3.63
C LEU A 42 -1.28 5.09 3.31
N THR A 43 -1.26 5.64 2.10
CA THR A 43 -0.20 6.55 1.65
C THR A 43 -0.16 7.83 2.47
N GLU A 44 -1.33 8.45 2.70
CA GLU A 44 -1.45 9.66 3.53
C GLU A 44 -1.04 9.40 4.97
N SER A 45 -1.44 8.26 5.55
CA SER A 45 -1.07 7.89 6.92
C SER A 45 0.44 7.69 7.10
N VAL A 46 1.13 7.16 6.09
CA VAL A 46 2.59 6.96 6.14
C VAL A 46 3.33 8.28 5.94
N ASN A 47 2.93 9.07 4.94
CA ASN A 47 3.57 10.34 4.61
C ASN A 47 3.34 11.41 5.68
N SER A 48 2.21 11.36 6.39
CA SER A 48 1.89 12.30 7.47
C SER A 48 2.53 11.92 8.81
N ASN A 49 3.25 10.80 8.89
CA ASN A 49 3.88 10.36 10.12
C ASN A 49 5.28 10.99 10.26
N PRO A 50 5.48 11.93 11.20
CA PRO A 50 6.76 12.61 11.38
C PRO A 50 7.88 11.70 11.89
N ASN A 51 7.58 10.47 12.33
CA ASN A 51 8.59 9.49 12.72
C ASN A 51 9.12 8.65 11.54
N LEU A 52 8.50 8.78 10.36
CA LEU A 52 8.84 8.02 9.14
C LEU A 52 9.56 8.89 8.10
N ILE A 53 10.23 9.96 8.54
CA ILE A 53 10.97 10.89 7.67
C ILE A 53 11.94 10.11 6.77
N GLY A 54 11.75 10.24 5.46
CA GLY A 54 12.55 9.56 4.44
C GLY A 54 11.97 8.25 3.90
N LEU A 55 10.81 7.80 4.41
CA LEU A 55 10.03 6.72 3.81
C LEU A 55 8.98 7.30 2.86
N HIS A 56 9.08 6.93 1.59
CA HIS A 56 8.05 7.16 0.58
C HIS A 56 7.21 5.91 0.42
N PHE A 57 5.90 6.07 0.48
CA PHE A 57 4.95 5.01 0.22
C PHE A 57 4.30 5.21 -1.15
N SER A 58 4.26 4.15 -1.96
CA SER A 58 3.50 4.09 -3.21
C SER A 58 2.74 2.77 -3.30
N TYR A 59 1.81 2.68 -4.23
CA TYR A 59 1.06 1.45 -4.44
C TYR A 59 0.73 1.21 -5.91
N THR A 60 0.46 -0.06 -6.22
CA THR A 60 -0.12 -0.47 -7.50
C THR A 60 -1.41 -1.26 -7.24
N LEU A 61 -2.45 -0.99 -8.04
CA LEU A 61 -3.68 -1.76 -8.00
C LEU A 61 -3.61 -2.90 -9.00
N GLU A 62 -3.80 -4.13 -8.54
CA GLU A 62 -3.80 -5.32 -9.39
C GLU A 62 -5.20 -5.94 -9.46
N LYS A 63 -5.65 -6.29 -10.67
CA LYS A 63 -6.90 -7.02 -10.85
C LYS A 63 -6.67 -8.49 -10.51
N VAL A 64 -7.59 -9.06 -9.73
CA VAL A 64 -7.64 -10.49 -9.42
C VAL A 64 -8.80 -11.09 -10.21
N ASP A 65 -8.47 -12.06 -11.05
CA ASP A 65 -9.44 -12.89 -11.80
C ASP A 65 -10.07 -13.97 -10.90
#